data_AF-A0A9P9PLB8-F1
#
_entry.id   AF-A0A9P9PLB8-F1
#
_cell.length_a   1.000
_cell.length_b   1.000
_cell.length_c   1.000
_cell.angle_alpha   90.00
_cell.angle_beta   90.00
_cell.angle_gamma   90.00
#
_symmetry.space_group_name_H-M   'P 1'
#
loop_
_entity.id
_entity.type
_entity.pdbx_description
1 polymer ?
#
loop_
_entity_poly.entity_id
_entity_poly.type
_entity_poly.pdbx_seq_one_letter_code
_entity_poly.pdbx_strand_id
1 'polypeptide(L)'
;MLKQYISYFLSIFISTSVAVTCDFIERRFGEPLIPGQPRFDPLAPGQGWQVVKLENCWGMRVHAVTKEQDPRPARVTTTSWTATPQQVLSTIQNYHNALGTNIMLWLKPTTYALQYCGILNSLNTGLHVTPQWSKPYPWFVVSIILPLPTSTLRYVDVPSENSADEDCKRVWAFGANGQISASDYAYTSLGSLYFAMENKMEGEIEKEHDKYMDPPPQLGRKDGAWFAAETSNPNTCVVIDLTTFPGLLP
;
A
#
# COMPACT_ATOMS: atom_id res chain seq x y z
N MET A 1 -37.15 6.35 -59.55
CA MET A 1 -35.69 6.50 -59.44
C MET A 1 -35.30 6.16 -58.02
N LEU A 2 -34.58 5.04 -57.86
CA LEU A 2 -34.18 4.40 -56.62
C LEU A 2 -32.67 4.67 -56.43
N LYS A 3 -32.26 5.29 -55.33
CA LYS A 3 -30.85 5.36 -54.86
C LYS A 3 -30.90 5.18 -53.34
N GLN A 4 -30.67 3.96 -52.83
CA GLN A 4 -29.37 3.49 -52.29
C GLN A 4 -28.68 4.55 -51.42
N TYR A 5 -28.61 4.31 -50.12
CA TYR A 5 -27.36 4.21 -49.34
C TYR A 5 -27.69 3.56 -47.98
N ILE A 6 -27.35 2.28 -47.87
CA ILE A 6 -27.28 1.56 -46.60
C ILE A 6 -25.96 2.02 -45.95
N SER A 7 -26.03 2.90 -44.95
CA SER A 7 -24.87 3.19 -44.10
C SER A 7 -24.73 2.07 -43.07
N TYR A 8 -23.79 1.17 -43.33
CA TYR A 8 -23.20 0.29 -42.33
C TYR A 8 -22.44 1.16 -41.32
N PHE A 9 -23.07 1.51 -40.20
CA PHE A 9 -22.31 1.89 -39.00
C PHE A 9 -21.85 0.61 -38.33
N LEU A 10 -20.69 0.14 -38.77
CA LEU A 10 -19.87 -0.83 -38.05
C LEU A 10 -19.37 -0.12 -36.79
N SER A 11 -20.08 -0.28 -35.67
CA SER A 11 -19.61 0.13 -34.35
C SER A 11 -18.43 -0.77 -33.97
N ILE A 12 -17.23 -0.36 -34.37
CA ILE A 12 -15.99 -0.90 -33.86
C ILE A 12 -15.91 -0.46 -32.38
N PHE A 13 -16.35 -1.31 -31.47
CA PHE A 13 -15.94 -1.24 -30.07
C PHE A 13 -14.47 -1.65 -30.00
N ILE A 14 -13.56 -0.71 -30.28
CA ILE A 14 -12.20 -0.82 -29.78
C ILE A 14 -12.32 -0.57 -28.27
N SER A 15 -12.42 -1.65 -27.50
CA SER A 15 -12.03 -1.63 -26.09
C SER A 15 -10.51 -1.51 -26.04
N THR A 16 -9.97 -0.33 -26.38
CA THR A 16 -8.61 0.02 -25.96
C THR A 16 -8.67 0.14 -24.45
N SER A 17 -8.28 -0.93 -23.76
CA SER A 17 -7.80 -0.82 -22.39
C SER A 17 -6.58 0.10 -22.45
N VAL A 18 -6.80 1.40 -22.32
CA VAL A 18 -5.71 2.35 -22.16
C VAL A 18 -5.01 1.89 -20.89
N ALA A 19 -3.75 1.47 -21.02
CA ALA A 19 -2.91 1.16 -19.88
C ALA A 19 -2.93 2.37 -18.95
N VAL A 20 -3.54 2.22 -17.76
CA VAL A 20 -3.55 3.30 -16.79
C VAL A 20 -2.39 3.08 -15.84
N THR A 21 -1.40 3.96 -15.95
CA THR A 21 -0.24 3.97 -15.05
C THR A 21 -0.65 4.49 -13.68
N CYS A 22 0.06 4.11 -12.64
CA CYS A 22 -0.27 4.57 -11.28
C CYS A 22 -0.02 6.09 -11.17
N ASP A 23 0.95 6.60 -11.92
CA ASP A 23 1.20 8.02 -12.12
C ASP A 23 -0.04 8.77 -12.67
N PHE A 24 -0.87 8.14 -13.50
CA PHE A 24 -2.14 8.73 -13.92
C PHE A 24 -3.15 8.82 -12.76
N ILE A 25 -3.26 7.78 -11.93
CA ILE A 25 -4.18 7.76 -10.78
C ILE A 25 -3.73 8.80 -9.74
N GLU A 26 -2.43 8.85 -9.43
CA GLU A 26 -1.85 9.76 -8.45
C GLU A 26 -1.90 11.22 -8.91
N ARG A 27 -1.65 11.53 -10.19
CA ARG A 27 -1.77 12.90 -10.72
C ARG A 27 -3.21 13.43 -10.82
N ARG A 28 -4.20 12.52 -10.81
CA ARG A 28 -5.63 12.87 -10.82
C ARG A 28 -6.17 13.12 -9.41
N PHE A 29 -5.35 12.97 -8.38
CA PHE A 29 -5.70 13.29 -7.00
C PHE A 29 -6.03 14.78 -6.85
N GLY A 30 -7.23 15.07 -6.34
CA GLY A 30 -7.62 16.42 -5.89
C GLY A 30 -8.07 17.41 -6.99
N GLU A 31 -7.78 17.14 -8.25
CA GLU A 31 -8.21 17.99 -9.38
C GLU A 31 -9.57 17.51 -9.93
N PRO A 32 -10.61 18.36 -9.95
CA PRO A 32 -11.84 18.03 -10.67
C PRO A 32 -11.54 17.99 -12.17
N LEU A 33 -11.95 16.91 -12.86
CA LEU A 33 -11.75 16.75 -14.31
C LEU A 33 -12.33 17.89 -15.14
N ILE A 34 -13.33 18.55 -14.57
CA ILE A 34 -14.05 19.70 -15.11
C ILE A 34 -14.41 20.58 -13.91
N PRO A 35 -14.20 21.91 -13.94
CA PRO A 35 -14.67 22.81 -12.89
C PRO A 35 -16.15 22.57 -12.56
N GLY A 36 -16.45 22.28 -11.29
CA GLY A 36 -17.81 21.96 -10.83
C GLY A 36 -18.18 20.47 -10.82
N GLN A 37 -17.27 19.56 -11.23
CA GLN A 37 -17.46 18.13 -11.01
C GLN A 37 -16.87 17.65 -9.67
N PRO A 38 -17.37 16.51 -9.14
CA PRO A 38 -16.77 15.86 -7.98
C PRO A 38 -15.28 15.56 -8.24
N ARG A 39 -14.48 15.60 -7.18
CA ARG A 39 -13.09 15.15 -7.25
C ARG A 39 -13.05 13.69 -7.68
N PHE A 40 -11.98 13.30 -8.40
CA PHE A 40 -11.78 11.92 -8.77
C PHE A 40 -11.60 11.06 -7.51
N ASP A 41 -12.48 10.08 -7.32
CA ASP A 41 -12.42 9.10 -6.25
C ASP A 41 -12.33 7.69 -6.86
N PRO A 42 -11.16 7.02 -6.80
CA PRO A 42 -11.00 5.66 -7.32
C PRO A 42 -11.71 4.60 -6.48
N LEU A 43 -12.19 4.94 -5.27
CA LEU A 43 -13.01 4.06 -4.44
C LEU A 43 -14.50 4.11 -4.85
N ALA A 44 -14.90 5.07 -5.71
CA ALA A 44 -16.26 5.18 -6.17
C ALA A 44 -16.70 3.93 -6.97
N PRO A 45 -17.94 3.44 -6.79
CA PRO A 45 -18.45 2.32 -7.56
C PRO A 45 -18.41 2.57 -9.08
N GLY A 46 -18.11 1.54 -9.86
CA GLY A 46 -18.16 1.59 -11.33
C GLY A 46 -16.93 2.16 -12.03
N GLN A 47 -15.88 2.52 -11.28
CA GLN A 47 -14.63 3.05 -11.85
C GLN A 47 -13.73 1.99 -12.52
N GLY A 48 -14.03 0.70 -12.35
CA GLY A 48 -13.30 -0.40 -13.02
C GLY A 48 -11.93 -0.74 -12.40
N TRP A 49 -11.57 -0.13 -11.27
CA TRP A 49 -10.33 -0.41 -10.56
C TRP A 49 -10.42 -1.69 -9.73
N GLN A 50 -9.31 -2.41 -9.64
CA GLN A 50 -9.11 -3.37 -8.57
C GLN A 50 -8.84 -2.59 -7.28
N VAL A 51 -9.76 -2.68 -6.31
CA VAL A 51 -9.63 -2.05 -5.00
C VAL A 51 -9.36 -3.12 -3.96
N VAL A 52 -8.34 -2.92 -3.14
CA VAL A 52 -7.90 -3.85 -2.10
C VAL A 52 -7.72 -3.10 -0.80
N LYS A 53 -8.30 -3.60 0.28
CA LYS A 53 -8.10 -3.04 1.62
C LYS A 53 -6.71 -3.38 2.15
N LEU A 54 -5.99 -2.40 2.71
CA LEU A 54 -4.64 -2.61 3.21
C LEU A 54 -4.60 -3.69 4.31
N GLU A 55 -5.57 -3.74 5.23
CA GLU A 55 -5.61 -4.74 6.31
C GLU A 55 -5.79 -6.18 5.80
N ASN A 56 -6.35 -6.34 4.60
CA ASN A 56 -6.55 -7.65 3.96
C ASN A 56 -5.31 -8.15 3.23
N CYS A 57 -4.31 -7.29 2.99
CA CYS A 57 -3.05 -7.70 2.39
C CYS A 57 -2.32 -8.71 3.29
N TRP A 58 -1.62 -9.65 2.66
CA TRP A 58 -0.94 -10.73 3.39
C TRP A 58 0.21 -10.21 4.25
N GLY A 59 0.98 -9.27 3.70
CA GLY A 59 2.10 -8.61 4.35
C GLY A 59 2.64 -7.44 3.53
N MET A 60 3.39 -6.57 4.19
CA MET A 60 4.14 -5.47 3.56
C MET A 60 5.60 -5.49 4.01
N ARG A 61 6.50 -4.92 3.20
CA ARG A 61 7.90 -4.70 3.58
C ARG A 61 8.40 -3.39 3.00
N VAL A 62 9.22 -2.67 3.77
CA VAL A 62 9.87 -1.43 3.36
C VAL A 62 11.35 -1.71 3.11
N HIS A 63 11.86 -1.30 1.95
CA HIS A 63 13.27 -1.51 1.61
C HIS A 63 13.83 -0.34 0.80
N ALA A 64 15.12 -0.07 1.00
CA ALA A 64 15.84 0.92 0.22
C ALA A 64 16.12 0.39 -1.19
N VAL A 65 15.93 1.26 -2.18
CA VAL A 65 16.44 1.08 -3.54
C VAL A 65 17.88 1.57 -3.55
N THR A 66 18.83 0.80 -4.09
CA THR A 66 20.20 1.30 -4.21
C THR A 66 20.26 2.43 -5.25
N LYS A 67 21.20 3.37 -5.10
CA LYS A 67 21.31 4.56 -5.96
C LYS A 67 21.50 4.21 -7.45
N GLU A 68 21.99 3.02 -7.72
CA GLU A 68 22.26 2.48 -9.06
C GLU A 68 21.11 1.65 -9.64
N GLN A 69 20.03 1.39 -8.87
CA GLN A 69 18.86 0.66 -9.33
C GLN A 69 17.81 1.63 -9.90
N ASP A 70 17.31 1.36 -11.12
CA ASP A 70 16.03 1.96 -11.55
C ASP A 70 14.98 1.49 -10.53
N PRO A 71 14.23 2.41 -9.91
CA PRO A 71 13.19 2.06 -8.95
C PRO A 71 12.27 0.97 -9.49
N ARG A 72 11.92 0.98 -10.79
CA ARG A 72 10.96 0.02 -11.39
C ARG A 72 11.43 -1.45 -11.34
N PRO A 73 12.62 -1.83 -11.82
CA PRO A 73 13.12 -3.20 -11.70
C PRO A 73 13.48 -3.65 -10.28
N ALA A 74 13.76 -2.74 -9.34
CA ALA A 74 13.95 -3.11 -7.93
C ALA A 74 12.66 -3.68 -7.29
N ARG A 75 11.49 -3.36 -7.87
CA ARG A 75 10.16 -3.59 -7.29
C ARG A 75 9.61 -5.02 -7.46
N VAL A 76 10.18 -5.85 -8.35
CA VAL A 76 9.78 -7.26 -8.57
C VAL A 76 11.01 -8.16 -8.67
N THR A 77 11.57 -8.57 -7.54
CA THR A 77 12.82 -9.37 -7.56
C THR A 77 12.74 -10.69 -6.82
N THR A 78 11.72 -10.92 -5.99
CA THR A 78 11.61 -12.17 -5.23
C THR A 78 10.15 -12.60 -5.12
N THR A 79 9.83 -13.75 -5.69
CA THR A 79 8.49 -14.39 -5.62
C THR A 79 8.54 -15.73 -4.89
N SER A 80 9.73 -16.17 -4.45
CA SER A 80 9.96 -17.41 -3.72
C SER A 80 10.78 -17.11 -2.48
N TRP A 81 10.31 -17.58 -1.33
CA TRP A 81 10.99 -17.41 -0.05
C TRP A 81 11.13 -18.74 0.67
N THR A 82 12.21 -18.88 1.41
CA THR A 82 12.54 -20.09 2.18
C THR A 82 12.97 -19.72 3.59
N ALA A 83 12.29 -18.76 4.21
CA ALA A 83 12.62 -18.36 5.58
C ALA A 83 12.46 -19.56 6.53
N THR A 84 13.36 -19.66 7.51
CA THR A 84 13.28 -20.60 8.62
C THR A 84 13.01 -19.86 9.93
N PRO A 85 12.40 -20.52 10.95
CA PRO A 85 12.18 -19.89 12.25
C PRO A 85 13.46 -19.33 12.88
N GLN A 86 14.60 -20.01 12.69
CA GLN A 86 15.91 -19.56 13.18
C GLN A 86 16.38 -18.28 12.48
N GLN A 87 16.16 -18.14 11.17
CA GLN A 87 16.51 -16.91 10.45
C GLN A 87 15.62 -15.73 10.89
N VAL A 88 14.34 -15.98 11.15
CA VAL A 88 13.40 -14.98 11.67
C VAL A 88 13.84 -14.54 13.08
N LEU A 89 14.11 -15.50 13.96
CA LEU A 89 14.61 -15.24 15.32
C LEU A 89 15.91 -14.44 15.31
N SER A 90 16.90 -14.88 14.52
CA SER A 90 18.19 -14.19 14.41
C SER A 90 18.04 -12.77 13.88
N THR A 91 17.10 -12.54 12.95
CA THR A 91 16.85 -11.21 12.39
C THR A 91 16.22 -10.29 13.44
N ILE A 92 15.26 -10.80 14.20
CA ILE A 92 14.61 -10.08 15.30
C ILE A 92 15.61 -9.74 16.42
N GLN A 93 16.49 -10.68 16.78
CA GLN A 93 17.50 -10.46 17.82
C GLN A 93 18.65 -9.55 17.36
N ASN A 94 19.01 -9.58 16.09
CA ASN A 94 20.02 -8.72 15.48
C ASN A 94 19.36 -7.62 14.65
N TYR A 95 18.42 -6.90 15.24
CA TYR A 95 17.53 -6.00 14.54
C TYR A 95 18.21 -4.91 13.68
N HIS A 96 19.40 -4.45 14.06
CA HIS A 96 20.19 -3.49 13.28
C HIS A 96 20.94 -4.08 12.08
N ASN A 97 20.80 -5.39 11.86
CA ASN A 97 21.51 -6.13 10.83
C ASN A 97 23.03 -5.83 10.84
N ALA A 98 23.65 -5.84 12.03
CA ALA A 98 25.01 -5.35 12.24
C ALA A 98 26.09 -6.07 11.39
N LEU A 99 25.75 -7.19 10.76
CA LEU A 99 26.62 -8.00 9.91
C LEU A 99 26.10 -8.19 8.48
N GLY A 100 24.97 -7.56 8.11
CA GLY A 100 24.40 -7.68 6.76
C GLY A 100 23.80 -9.05 6.42
N THR A 101 23.63 -9.94 7.41
CA THR A 101 23.22 -11.35 7.21
C THR A 101 21.74 -11.61 7.43
N ASN A 102 20.98 -10.63 7.91
CA ASN A 102 19.57 -10.81 8.21
C ASN A 102 18.74 -11.01 6.94
N ILE A 103 17.72 -11.86 7.04
CA ILE A 103 16.66 -11.89 6.02
C ILE A 103 15.82 -10.63 6.14
N MET A 104 15.14 -10.25 5.06
CA MET A 104 14.14 -9.19 5.12
C MET A 104 12.83 -9.78 5.65
N LEU A 105 12.36 -9.27 6.79
CA LEU A 105 11.07 -9.67 7.34
C LEU A 105 9.92 -8.93 6.67
N TRP A 106 8.76 -9.58 6.72
CA TRP A 106 7.47 -9.02 6.36
C TRP A 106 6.78 -8.51 7.62
N LEU A 107 5.94 -7.50 7.45
CA LEU A 107 5.12 -6.92 8.50
C LEU A 107 3.65 -7.12 8.14
N LYS A 108 2.80 -7.46 9.12
CA LYS A 108 1.35 -7.35 8.91
C LYS A 108 1.00 -5.86 8.80
N PRO A 109 0.15 -5.42 7.86
CA PRO A 109 -0.27 -4.02 7.78
C PRO A 109 -1.15 -3.65 8.98
N THR A 110 -0.52 -3.23 10.07
CA THR A 110 -1.15 -2.78 11.32
C THR A 110 -0.66 -1.39 11.69
N THR A 111 -1.36 -0.70 12.57
CA THR A 111 -0.94 0.62 13.09
C THR A 111 0.47 0.56 13.69
N TYR A 112 0.78 -0.50 14.45
CA TYR A 112 2.12 -0.75 14.99
C TYR A 112 3.17 -0.88 13.89
N ALA A 113 2.90 -1.64 12.83
CA ALA A 113 3.84 -1.81 11.72
C ALA A 113 4.08 -0.52 10.93
N LEU A 114 3.03 0.28 10.70
CA LEU A 114 3.19 1.58 10.03
C LEU A 114 3.96 2.58 10.91
N GLN A 115 3.75 2.60 12.22
CA GLN A 115 4.55 3.40 13.14
C GLN A 115 6.01 2.96 13.16
N TYR A 116 6.23 1.65 13.22
CA TYR A 116 7.55 1.06 13.13
C TYR A 116 8.28 1.47 11.84
N CYS A 117 7.58 1.51 10.71
CA CYS A 117 8.14 1.98 9.43
C CYS A 117 8.37 3.50 9.39
N GLY A 118 8.03 4.25 10.43
CA GLY A 118 8.12 5.71 10.47
C GLY A 118 7.06 6.41 9.62
N ILE A 119 6.01 5.70 9.21
CA ILE A 119 4.88 6.27 8.45
C ILE A 119 3.92 6.99 9.39
N LEU A 120 3.68 6.39 10.56
CA LEU A 120 2.90 7.01 11.64
C LEU A 120 3.84 7.43 12.76
N ASN A 121 3.48 8.49 13.46
CA ASN A 121 4.19 8.90 14.67
C ASN A 121 3.44 8.44 15.94
N SER A 122 4.13 8.45 17.08
CA SER A 122 3.54 8.04 18.37
C SER A 122 2.51 9.03 18.92
N LEU A 123 2.58 10.31 18.52
CA LEU A 123 1.62 11.34 18.92
C LEU A 123 0.25 11.10 18.30
N ASN A 124 0.25 10.59 17.08
CA ASN A 124 -0.93 10.26 16.31
C ASN A 124 -1.63 9.07 16.96
N THR A 125 -0.90 7.98 17.19
CA THR A 125 -1.46 6.66 17.53
C THR A 125 -1.62 6.37 19.02
N GLY A 126 -0.99 7.15 19.90
CA GLY A 126 -0.90 6.84 21.33
C GLY A 126 -0.06 5.60 21.65
N LEU A 127 0.59 5.01 20.64
CA LEU A 127 1.38 3.79 20.76
C LEU A 127 2.86 4.13 20.95
N HIS A 128 3.55 3.33 21.78
CA HIS A 128 4.99 3.44 22.01
C HIS A 128 5.73 2.31 21.26
N VAL A 129 6.03 2.55 19.98
CA VAL A 129 6.92 1.72 19.16
C VAL A 129 8.10 2.57 18.75
N THR A 130 9.32 2.03 18.87
CA THR A 130 10.51 2.72 18.37
C THR A 130 10.56 2.59 16.84
N PRO A 131 10.36 3.67 16.07
CA PRO A 131 10.44 3.60 14.60
C PRO A 131 11.85 3.24 14.13
N GLN A 132 11.92 2.41 13.09
CA GLN A 132 13.11 2.22 12.28
C GLN A 132 13.23 3.41 11.32
N TRP A 133 13.75 4.54 11.82
CA TRP A 133 13.93 5.76 11.03
C TRP A 133 14.82 5.48 9.83
N SER A 134 14.21 5.43 8.65
CA SER A 134 14.92 5.35 7.39
C SER A 134 14.67 6.64 6.60
N LYS A 135 15.37 7.73 6.97
CA LYS A 135 15.48 8.91 6.11
C LYS A 135 16.50 8.59 5.01
N PRO A 136 16.22 8.68 3.69
CA PRO A 136 15.33 9.65 3.03
C PRO A 136 14.20 9.02 2.17
N TYR A 137 13.00 9.60 2.27
CA TYR A 137 11.72 9.20 1.67
C TYR A 137 11.67 8.79 0.18
N PRO A 138 12.42 9.39 -0.78
CA PRO A 138 12.28 9.00 -2.19
C PRO A 138 12.95 7.66 -2.54
N TRP A 139 13.81 7.12 -1.66
CA TRP A 139 14.59 5.92 -1.95
C TRP A 139 14.00 4.65 -1.36
N PHE A 140 12.81 4.72 -0.75
CA PHE A 140 12.16 3.57 -0.14
C PHE A 140 10.94 3.14 -0.93
N VAL A 141 10.89 1.83 -1.18
CA VAL A 141 9.76 1.15 -1.80
C VAL A 141 9.03 0.34 -0.74
N VAL A 142 7.71 0.40 -0.80
CA VAL A 142 6.83 -0.50 -0.06
C VAL A 142 6.42 -1.61 -1.03
N SER A 143 6.82 -2.84 -0.74
CA SER A 143 6.24 -4.01 -1.38
C SER A 143 5.06 -4.52 -0.58
N ILE A 144 4.00 -4.92 -1.27
CA ILE A 144 2.75 -5.40 -0.70
C ILE A 144 2.40 -6.71 -1.38
N ILE A 145 2.15 -7.74 -0.59
CA ILE A 145 1.53 -8.97 -1.10
C ILE A 145 0.02 -8.79 -0.98
N LEU A 146 -0.64 -8.72 -2.14
CA LEU A 146 -2.09 -8.57 -2.25
C LEU A 146 -2.81 -9.77 -1.62
N PRO A 147 -4.10 -9.66 -1.25
CA PRO A 147 -4.87 -10.77 -0.72
C PRO A 147 -4.74 -11.99 -1.63
N LEU A 148 -4.29 -13.11 -1.06
CA LEU A 148 -3.89 -14.29 -1.83
C LEU A 148 -5.09 -15.22 -2.02
N PRO A 149 -5.63 -15.38 -3.24
CA PRO A 149 -6.68 -16.36 -3.47
C PRO A 149 -6.14 -17.81 -3.52
N THR A 150 -4.86 -18.02 -3.87
CA THR A 150 -4.32 -19.37 -4.19
C THR A 150 -2.84 -19.59 -3.81
N SER A 151 -2.24 -18.79 -2.92
CA SER A 151 -0.80 -18.92 -2.62
C SER A 151 -0.46 -20.14 -1.77
N THR A 152 0.71 -20.74 -2.00
CA THR A 152 1.34 -21.71 -1.06
C THR A 152 2.13 -21.02 0.06
N LEU A 153 2.09 -19.69 0.10
CA LEU A 153 2.87 -18.86 1.02
C LEU A 153 2.40 -19.07 2.46
N ARG A 154 3.36 -19.32 3.36
CA ARG A 154 3.13 -19.54 4.78
C ARG A 154 3.90 -18.52 5.59
N TYR A 155 3.26 -18.07 6.67
CA TYR A 155 3.92 -17.31 7.72
C TYR A 155 4.94 -18.20 8.42
N VAL A 156 6.14 -17.66 8.65
CA VAL A 156 7.18 -18.28 9.47
C VAL A 156 7.37 -17.39 10.69
N ASP A 157 6.90 -17.88 11.83
CA ASP A 157 7.01 -17.17 13.11
C ASP A 157 8.24 -17.62 13.90
N VAL A 158 8.55 -16.90 14.96
CA VAL A 158 9.57 -17.25 15.94
C VAL A 158 9.11 -18.44 16.76
N PRO A 159 9.99 -19.39 17.14
CA PRO A 159 9.64 -20.43 18.10
C PRO A 159 9.15 -19.82 19.42
N SER A 160 8.00 -20.28 19.92
CA SER A 160 7.27 -19.70 21.08
C SER A 160 8.05 -19.63 22.38
N GLU A 161 9.11 -20.43 22.50
CA GLU A 161 9.99 -20.54 23.66
C GLU A 161 11.07 -19.46 23.73
N ASN A 162 11.24 -18.66 22.68
CA ASN A 162 12.22 -17.58 22.65
C ASN A 162 11.54 -16.23 22.88
N SER A 163 12.12 -15.43 23.79
CA SER A 163 11.72 -14.04 24.04
C SER A 163 12.12 -13.16 22.85
N ALA A 164 11.38 -13.26 21.74
CA ALA A 164 11.41 -12.21 20.73
C ALA A 164 11.04 -10.88 21.38
N ASP A 165 11.71 -9.82 20.94
CA ASP A 165 11.45 -8.44 21.34
C ASP A 165 9.93 -8.15 21.34
N GLU A 166 9.42 -7.51 22.39
CA GLU A 166 8.00 -7.16 22.49
C GLU A 166 7.58 -6.28 21.32
N ASP A 167 8.44 -5.38 20.85
CA ASP A 167 8.14 -4.53 19.70
C ASP A 167 7.99 -5.37 18.43
N CYS A 168 8.81 -6.42 18.23
CA CYS A 168 8.69 -7.34 17.09
C CYS A 168 7.37 -8.12 17.10
N LYS A 169 6.91 -8.54 18.29
CA LYS A 169 5.59 -9.19 18.44
C LYS A 169 4.46 -8.20 18.15
N ARG A 170 4.58 -6.96 18.60
CA ARG A 170 3.56 -5.90 18.41
C ARG A 170 3.42 -5.47 16.96
N VAL A 171 4.52 -5.35 16.22
CA VAL A 171 4.49 -5.02 14.77
C VAL A 171 4.17 -6.22 13.88
N TRP A 172 4.09 -7.40 14.49
CA TRP A 172 3.85 -8.68 13.83
C TRP A 172 4.81 -8.89 12.65
N ALA A 173 6.11 -8.89 12.97
CA ALA A 173 7.17 -9.20 12.02
C ALA A 173 7.31 -10.72 11.82
N PHE A 174 7.38 -11.18 10.57
CA PHE A 174 7.45 -12.61 10.25
C PHE A 174 8.29 -12.90 9.00
N GLY A 175 8.74 -14.14 8.87
CA GLY A 175 9.34 -14.67 7.64
C GLY A 175 8.30 -15.23 6.68
N ALA A 176 8.69 -15.41 5.42
CA ALA A 176 7.87 -16.02 4.38
C ALA A 176 8.48 -17.35 3.91
N ASN A 177 7.66 -18.37 3.72
CA ASN A 177 8.07 -19.63 3.09
C ASN A 177 7.04 -20.07 2.05
N GLY A 178 7.51 -20.36 0.83
CA GLY A 178 6.67 -20.72 -0.30
C GLY A 178 6.83 -19.75 -1.46
N GLN A 179 5.89 -19.83 -2.42
CA GLN A 179 5.94 -19.10 -3.67
C GLN A 179 4.62 -18.39 -3.94
N ILE A 180 4.70 -17.24 -4.61
CA ILE A 180 3.53 -16.50 -5.12
C ILE A 180 3.68 -16.23 -6.62
N SER A 181 2.58 -15.84 -7.26
CA SER A 181 2.64 -15.26 -8.59
C SER A 181 3.18 -13.84 -8.52
N ALA A 182 3.86 -13.39 -9.59
CA ALA A 182 4.22 -11.99 -9.72
C ALA A 182 2.99 -11.06 -9.74
N SER A 183 1.83 -11.56 -10.17
CA SER A 183 0.55 -10.80 -10.16
C SER A 183 0.00 -10.54 -8.76
N ASP A 184 0.43 -11.31 -7.76
CA ASP A 184 -0.02 -11.16 -6.37
C ASP A 184 0.81 -10.10 -5.62
N TYR A 185 1.72 -9.45 -6.33
CA TYR A 185 2.64 -8.46 -5.82
C TYR A 185 2.27 -7.08 -6.33
N ALA A 186 2.22 -6.12 -5.41
CA ALA A 186 2.08 -4.71 -5.71
C ALA A 186 3.15 -3.91 -4.98
N TYR A 187 3.40 -2.70 -5.48
CA TYR A 187 4.41 -1.84 -4.90
C TYR A 187 4.06 -0.37 -5.04
N THR A 188 4.51 0.42 -4.08
CA THR A 188 4.36 1.88 -4.10
C THR A 188 5.59 2.55 -3.48
N SER A 189 5.66 3.87 -3.55
CA SER A 189 6.68 4.62 -2.81
C SER A 189 6.29 4.73 -1.34
N LEU A 190 7.28 4.80 -0.44
CA LEU A 190 7.00 5.08 0.97
C LEU A 190 6.28 6.44 1.13
N GLY A 191 6.59 7.41 0.28
CA GLY A 191 5.93 8.72 0.24
C GLY A 191 4.44 8.63 -0.09
N SER A 192 4.05 7.84 -1.10
CA SER A 192 2.63 7.67 -1.49
C SER A 192 1.82 7.09 -0.33
N LEU A 193 2.35 6.06 0.35
CA LEU A 193 1.71 5.50 1.55
C LEU A 193 1.65 6.51 2.70
N TYR A 194 2.74 7.25 2.95
CA TYR A 194 2.77 8.30 3.98
C TYR A 194 1.70 9.37 3.76
N PHE A 195 1.61 9.95 2.57
CA PHE A 195 0.62 10.98 2.26
C PHE A 195 -0.82 10.45 2.33
N ALA A 196 -1.06 9.21 1.90
CA ALA A 196 -2.39 8.61 2.00
C ALA A 196 -2.82 8.39 3.46
N MET A 197 -1.89 8.00 4.34
CA MET A 197 -2.15 7.87 5.77
C MET A 197 -2.37 9.23 6.44
N GLU A 198 -1.57 10.26 6.11
CA GLU A 198 -1.77 11.63 6.60
C GLU A 198 -3.14 12.19 6.16
N ASN A 199 -3.52 12.01 4.89
CA ASN A 199 -4.85 12.42 4.41
C ASN A 199 -5.98 11.71 5.14
N LYS A 200 -5.85 10.40 5.39
CA LYS A 200 -6.82 9.66 6.20
C LYS A 200 -6.94 10.27 7.61
N MET A 201 -5.80 10.53 8.24
CA MET A 201 -5.73 11.11 9.58
C MET A 201 -6.39 12.48 9.67
N GLU A 202 -6.03 13.40 8.77
CA GLU A 202 -6.65 14.72 8.70
C GLU A 202 -8.17 14.59 8.52
N GLY A 203 -8.63 13.71 7.63
CA GLY A 203 -10.05 13.46 7.41
C GLY A 203 -10.79 12.85 8.62
N GLU A 204 -10.11 12.12 9.50
CA GLU A 204 -10.69 11.65 10.77
C GLU A 204 -10.79 12.77 11.81
N ILE A 205 -9.76 13.61 11.91
CA ILE A 205 -9.75 14.77 12.80
C ILE A 205 -10.86 15.76 12.42
N GLU A 206 -11.01 16.03 11.12
CA GLU A 206 -12.08 16.90 10.60
C GLU A 206 -13.47 16.34 10.95
N LYS A 207 -13.70 15.03 10.79
CA LYS A 207 -14.98 14.40 11.14
C LYS A 207 -15.31 14.51 12.63
N GLU A 208 -14.31 14.35 13.51
CA GLU A 208 -14.55 14.51 14.95
C GLU A 208 -14.76 15.98 15.31
N HIS A 209 -14.11 16.93 14.63
CA HIS A 209 -14.35 18.36 14.82
C HIS A 209 -15.77 18.77 14.37
N ASP A 210 -16.21 18.31 13.20
CA ASP A 210 -17.55 18.55 12.65
C ASP A 210 -18.69 17.99 13.52
N LYS A 211 -18.39 17.02 14.38
CA LYS A 211 -19.37 16.48 15.35
C LYS A 211 -19.72 17.50 16.45
N TYR A 212 -18.80 18.42 16.77
CA TYR A 212 -18.98 19.40 17.85
C TYR A 212 -19.12 20.84 17.36
N MET A 213 -19.02 21.09 16.06
CA MET A 213 -19.17 22.41 15.44
C MET A 213 -20.17 22.34 14.28
N ASP A 214 -20.89 23.45 14.01
CA ASP A 214 -21.64 23.56 12.75
C ASP A 214 -20.64 23.48 11.58
N PRO A 215 -20.70 22.45 10.73
CA PRO A 215 -19.68 22.24 9.72
C PRO A 215 -19.71 23.39 8.71
N PRO A 216 -18.57 24.01 8.38
CA PRO A 216 -18.52 24.98 7.30
C PRO A 216 -18.97 24.33 5.99
N PRO A 217 -19.56 25.10 5.04
CA PRO A 217 -19.95 24.56 3.74
C PRO A 217 -18.75 23.88 3.11
N GLN A 218 -18.88 22.58 2.85
CA GLN A 218 -17.79 21.64 2.55
C GLN A 218 -16.85 22.16 1.46
N LEU A 219 -15.78 22.84 1.87
CA LEU A 219 -14.69 23.27 1.01
C LEU A 219 -13.79 22.07 0.75
N GLY A 220 -14.28 21.16 -0.09
CA GLY A 220 -13.52 20.05 -0.67
C GLY A 220 -12.85 19.16 0.36
N ARG A 221 -13.63 18.22 0.93
CA ARG A 221 -13.10 17.09 1.70
C ARG A 221 -11.84 16.54 1.01
N LYS A 222 -10.75 16.39 1.76
CA LYS A 222 -9.59 15.62 1.32
C LYS A 222 -9.94 14.13 1.37
N ASP A 223 -10.76 13.70 0.41
CA ASP A 223 -11.11 12.30 0.22
C ASP A 223 -9.87 11.59 -0.36
N GLY A 224 -9.03 11.03 0.52
CA GLY A 224 -7.70 10.53 0.15
C GLY A 224 -7.17 9.39 1.01
N ALA A 225 -8.04 8.60 1.63
CA ALA A 225 -7.67 7.40 2.36
C ALA A 225 -7.39 6.21 1.42
N TRP A 226 -6.54 6.43 0.42
CA TRP A 226 -6.13 5.41 -0.55
C TRP A 226 -4.82 5.81 -1.22
N PHE A 227 -4.12 4.84 -1.81
CA PHE A 227 -2.98 5.09 -2.71
C PHE A 227 -2.97 4.10 -3.87
N ALA A 228 -2.34 4.47 -4.98
CA ALA A 228 -2.11 3.55 -6.09
C ALA A 228 -0.84 2.73 -5.84
N ALA A 229 -0.91 1.44 -6.15
CA ALA A 229 0.23 0.55 -6.17
C ALA A 229 0.32 -0.13 -7.54
N GLU A 230 1.52 -0.07 -8.13
CA GLU A 230 1.81 -0.71 -9.40
C GLU A 230 1.95 -2.22 -9.17
N THR A 231 1.43 -3.04 -10.08
CA THR A 231 1.62 -4.50 -10.06
C THR A 231 2.86 -4.90 -10.87
N SER A 232 3.18 -6.19 -10.92
CA SER A 232 4.25 -6.69 -11.81
C SER A 232 4.01 -6.40 -13.30
N ASN A 233 2.76 -6.15 -13.71
CA ASN A 233 2.47 -5.56 -15.01
C ASN A 233 2.54 -4.02 -14.87
N PRO A 234 3.50 -3.35 -15.54
CA PRO A 234 3.70 -1.90 -15.41
C PRO A 234 2.51 -1.06 -15.94
N ASN A 235 1.58 -1.71 -16.64
CA ASN A 235 0.37 -1.11 -17.18
C ASN A 235 -0.87 -1.36 -16.30
N THR A 236 -0.68 -1.94 -15.12
CA THR A 236 -1.77 -2.34 -14.22
C THR A 236 -1.50 -1.84 -12.81
N CYS A 237 -2.53 -1.21 -12.24
CA CYS A 237 -2.51 -0.64 -10.91
C CYS A 237 -3.64 -1.22 -10.07
N VAL A 238 -3.34 -1.39 -8.79
CA VAL A 238 -4.32 -1.68 -7.75
C VAL A 238 -4.45 -0.44 -6.86
N VAL A 239 -5.68 -0.14 -6.47
CA VAL A 239 -5.98 0.92 -5.51
C VAL A 239 -5.99 0.27 -4.14
N ILE A 240 -5.11 0.72 -3.25
CA ILE A 240 -5.09 0.28 -1.87
C ILE A 240 -5.96 1.21 -1.04
N ASP A 241 -7.05 0.68 -0.51
CA ASP A 241 -8.03 1.35 0.33
C ASP A 241 -7.60 1.32 1.81
N LEU A 242 -7.58 2.48 2.44
CA LEU A 242 -7.24 2.70 3.84
C LEU A 242 -8.47 3.06 4.69
N THR A 243 -9.66 3.19 4.11
CA THR A 243 -10.86 3.71 4.78
C THR A 243 -11.26 2.89 6.01
N THR A 244 -11.04 1.58 5.98
CA THR A 244 -11.31 0.68 7.12
C THR A 244 -10.07 0.30 7.92
N PHE A 245 -8.92 0.88 7.58
CA PHE A 245 -7.72 0.70 8.38
C PHE A 245 -7.96 1.29 9.78
N PRO A 246 -7.67 0.53 10.86
CA PRO A 246 -8.08 0.87 12.22
C PRO A 246 -7.71 2.31 12.59
N GLY A 247 -8.60 2.92 13.37
CA GLY A 247 -8.54 4.31 13.79
C GLY A 247 -7.17 4.67 14.34
N LEU A 248 -6.69 5.84 13.91
CA LEU A 248 -5.36 6.32 14.25
C LEU A 248 -5.38 7.27 15.43
N LEU A 249 -6.55 7.55 15.99
CA LEU A 249 -6.75 8.36 17.19
C LEU A 249 -7.00 7.43 18.40
N PRO A 250 -6.45 7.76 19.59
CA PRO A 250 -6.68 7.00 20.82
C PRO A 250 -8.12 7.08 21.35
#